data_AF-A0A1H3RGB9-F1
#
_entry.id   AF-A0A1H3RGB9-F1
#
_cell.length_a   1.000
_cell.length_b   1.000
_cell.length_c   1.000
_cell.angle_alpha   90.00
_cell.angle_beta   90.00
_cell.angle_gamma   90.00
#
_symmetry.space_group_name_H-M   'P 1'
#
loop_
_entity.id
_entity.type
_entity.pdbx_description
1 polymer ?
#
loop_
_entity_poly.entity_id
_entity_poly.type
_entity_poly.pdbx_seq_one_letter_code
_entity_poly.pdbx_strand_id
1 'polypeptide(L)'
;MNEADDSYEEFFEKVIHAYHIPEKLEAMKGKWPSKLSTRGLNWLAKAFLKHHKIKEQDIFERYNLDKQEICTGVFCPNSKCASRMPMIRKNGSWFCKACLCQAKNAHFAALKDYALLFGPKITNSEAQRFLHLDSCNTAYKLLQGLSLSTKGKTKF
;
A
#
# COMPACT_ATOMS: atom_id res chain seq x y z
N MET A 1 7.59 46.32 -4.20
CA MET A 1 8.28 45.04 -3.94
C MET A 1 7.21 44.07 -3.48
N ASN A 2 6.37 43.45 -4.32
CA ASN A 2 6.52 42.88 -5.68
C ASN A 2 7.72 41.93 -5.80
N GLU A 3 7.47 40.68 -5.44
CA GLU A 3 8.21 39.49 -5.92
C GLU A 3 7.41 38.18 -5.77
N ALA A 4 6.21 38.19 -5.15
CA ALA A 4 5.44 36.98 -4.87
C ALA A 4 4.16 36.81 -5.72
N ASP A 5 3.87 37.67 -6.70
CA ASP A 5 2.56 37.70 -7.39
C ASP A 5 2.57 36.94 -8.74
N ASP A 6 3.68 36.99 -9.47
CA ASP A 6 3.83 36.37 -10.81
C ASP A 6 3.78 34.83 -10.79
N SER A 7 4.13 34.21 -9.66
CA SER A 7 4.14 32.75 -9.49
C SER A 7 2.74 32.14 -9.32
N TYR A 8 1.74 32.93 -8.92
CA TYR A 8 0.40 32.41 -8.59
C TYR A 8 -0.54 32.38 -9.79
N GLU A 9 -0.35 33.26 -10.78
CA GLU A 9 -1.13 33.26 -12.03
C GLU A 9 -0.76 32.09 -12.96
N GLU A 10 0.53 31.74 -13.08
CA GLU A 10 0.99 30.56 -13.84
C GLU A 10 0.41 29.24 -13.32
N PHE A 11 0.09 29.18 -12.02
CA PHE A 11 -0.43 27.98 -11.37
C PHE A 11 -1.84 27.64 -11.87
N PHE A 12 -2.72 28.64 -12.01
CA PHE A 12 -4.10 28.43 -12.45
C PHE A 12 -4.24 28.21 -13.96
N GLU A 13 -3.26 28.62 -14.77
CA GLU A 13 -3.22 28.22 -16.19
C GLU A 13 -3.00 26.71 -16.36
N LYS A 14 -2.20 26.11 -15.47
CA LYS A 14 -1.78 24.70 -15.53
C LYS A 14 -2.65 23.76 -14.68
N VAL A 15 -3.45 24.30 -13.75
CA VAL A 15 -4.29 23.53 -12.82
C VAL A 15 -5.77 23.67 -13.20
N ILE A 16 -6.48 22.55 -13.25
CA ILE A 16 -7.92 22.50 -13.54
C ILE A 16 -8.58 21.75 -12.39
N HIS A 17 -9.55 22.37 -11.72
CA HIS A 17 -10.37 21.64 -10.75
C HIS A 17 -11.19 20.56 -11.45
N ALA A 18 -11.35 19.40 -10.80
CA ALA A 18 -11.95 18.22 -11.41
C ALA A 18 -13.33 18.47 -12.04
N TYR A 19 -14.14 19.36 -11.44
CA TYR A 19 -15.47 19.69 -11.96
C TYR A 19 -15.45 20.47 -13.29
N HIS A 20 -14.36 21.19 -13.59
CA HIS A 20 -14.18 21.90 -14.86
C HIS A 20 -13.59 21.02 -15.97
N ILE A 21 -13.22 19.77 -15.68
CA ILE A 21 -12.64 18.86 -16.69
C ILE A 21 -13.56 18.69 -17.90
N PRO A 22 -14.88 18.45 -17.77
CA PRO A 22 -15.75 18.30 -18.94
C PRO A 22 -15.75 19.53 -19.84
N GLU A 23 -15.89 20.72 -19.26
CA GLU A 23 -15.91 22.00 -19.97
C GLU A 23 -14.58 22.26 -20.71
N LYS A 24 -13.45 22.06 -20.02
CA LYS A 24 -12.12 22.26 -20.61
C LYS A 24 -11.84 21.22 -21.70
N LEU A 25 -12.32 19.99 -21.55
CA LEU A 25 -12.19 18.95 -22.56
C LEU A 25 -12.94 19.31 -23.85
N GLU A 26 -14.17 19.82 -23.76
CA GLU A 26 -14.93 20.29 -24.92
C GLU A 26 -14.23 21.47 -25.60
N ALA A 27 -13.75 22.46 -24.84
CA ALA A 27 -12.96 23.57 -25.38
C ALA A 27 -11.69 23.10 -26.11
N MET A 28 -11.03 22.04 -25.61
CA MET A 28 -9.84 21.46 -26.24
C MET A 28 -10.16 20.65 -27.51
N LYS A 29 -11.29 19.93 -27.56
CA LYS A 29 -11.73 19.19 -28.76
C LYS A 29 -11.90 20.11 -29.96
N GLY A 30 -12.44 21.32 -29.75
CA GLY A 30 -12.59 22.32 -30.81
C GLY A 30 -11.26 22.88 -31.33
N LYS A 31 -10.24 22.98 -30.47
CA LYS A 31 -8.92 23.54 -30.80
C LYS A 31 -7.97 22.52 -31.44
N TRP A 32 -8.12 21.23 -31.12
CA TRP A 32 -7.23 20.16 -31.59
C TRP A 32 -8.04 18.98 -32.15
N PRO A 33 -8.53 19.08 -33.41
CA PRO A 33 -9.38 18.06 -34.01
C PRO A 33 -8.64 16.78 -34.41
N SER A 34 -7.30 16.78 -34.39
CA SER A 34 -6.50 15.65 -34.85
C SER A 34 -6.52 14.50 -33.84
N LYS A 35 -7.00 13.35 -34.31
CA LYS A 35 -6.90 12.10 -33.56
C LYS A 35 -5.46 11.62 -33.60
N LEU A 36 -4.93 11.22 -32.45
CA LEU A 36 -3.63 10.58 -32.39
C LEU A 36 -3.65 9.30 -33.23
N SER A 37 -2.58 9.05 -33.99
CA SER A 37 -2.42 7.78 -34.68
C SER A 37 -2.24 6.64 -33.67
N THR A 38 -2.57 5.40 -34.06
CA THR A 38 -2.32 4.20 -33.26
C THR A 38 -0.85 4.10 -32.82
N ARG A 39 0.08 4.55 -33.68
CA ARG A 39 1.51 4.59 -33.36
C ARG A 39 1.81 5.58 -32.23
N GLY A 40 1.23 6.79 -32.29
CA GLY A 40 1.36 7.79 -31.23
C GLY A 40 0.75 7.30 -29.91
N LEU A 41 -0.39 6.62 -29.98
CA LEU A 41 -1.08 6.10 -28.79
C LEU A 41 -0.24 5.02 -28.11
N ASN A 42 0.33 4.11 -28.89
CA ASN A 42 1.24 3.08 -28.39
C ASN A 42 2.53 3.68 -27.82
N TRP A 43 3.05 4.76 -28.40
CA TRP A 43 4.20 5.48 -27.85
C TRP A 43 3.87 6.10 -26.49
N LEU A 44 2.72 6.79 -26.36
CA LEU A 44 2.26 7.35 -25.10
C LEU A 44 2.05 6.28 -24.03
N ALA A 45 1.38 5.17 -24.39
CA ALA A 45 1.17 4.07 -23.46
C ALA A 45 2.50 3.52 -22.92
N LYS A 46 3.48 3.31 -23.81
CA LYS A 46 4.83 2.89 -23.42
C LYS A 46 5.54 3.94 -22.57
N ALA A 47 5.40 5.22 -22.90
CA ALA A 47 5.98 6.31 -22.12
C ALA A 47 5.37 6.38 -20.71
N PHE A 48 4.04 6.29 -20.59
CA PHE A 48 3.37 6.23 -19.29
C PHE A 48 3.82 5.02 -18.50
N LEU A 49 3.86 3.81 -19.08
CA LEU A 49 4.35 2.63 -18.36
C LEU A 49 5.82 2.75 -17.93
N LYS A 50 6.68 3.33 -18.78
CA LYS A 50 8.10 3.52 -18.49
C LYS A 50 8.35 4.54 -17.38
N HIS A 51 7.56 5.61 -17.36
CA HIS A 51 7.74 6.72 -16.42
C HIS A 51 6.78 6.68 -15.24
N HIS A 52 5.82 5.75 -15.22
CA HIS A 52 4.95 5.52 -14.09
C HIS A 52 5.81 5.08 -12.90
N LYS A 53 5.76 5.91 -11.86
CA LYS A 53 6.32 5.59 -10.55
C LYS A 53 5.15 5.60 -9.59
N ILE A 54 4.97 4.49 -8.88
CA ILE A 54 4.08 4.48 -7.72
C ILE A 54 4.62 5.54 -6.77
N LYS A 55 3.74 6.42 -6.32
CA LYS A 55 4.13 7.46 -5.37
C LYS A 55 4.42 6.77 -4.04
N GLU A 56 5.70 6.53 -3.76
CA GLU A 56 6.17 6.13 -2.44
C GLU A 56 5.96 7.32 -1.52
N GLN A 57 4.85 7.31 -0.78
CA GLN A 57 4.60 8.28 0.26
C GLN A 57 4.76 7.58 1.58
N ASP A 58 5.58 8.16 2.46
CA ASP A 58 5.53 7.79 3.85
C ASP A 58 4.17 8.23 4.40
N ILE A 59 3.29 7.26 4.62
CA ILE A 59 1.95 7.51 5.15
C ILE A 59 2.01 8.02 6.61
N PHE A 60 3.08 7.70 7.35
CA PHE A 60 3.28 8.17 8.71
C PHE A 60 3.60 9.66 8.70
N GLU A 61 4.47 10.10 7.81
CA GLU A 61 4.76 11.53 7.64
C GLU A 61 3.54 12.28 7.07
N ARG A 62 2.89 11.72 6.03
CA ARG A 62 1.77 12.38 5.35
C ARG A 62 0.59 12.65 6.28
N TYR A 63 0.29 11.72 7.18
CA TYR A 63 -0.85 11.80 8.09
C TYR A 63 -0.45 12.10 9.54
N ASN A 64 0.83 12.37 9.81
CA ASN A 64 1.38 12.58 11.14
C ASN A 64 0.98 11.48 12.14
N LEU A 65 1.17 10.22 11.73
CA LEU A 65 0.82 9.02 12.51
C LEU A 65 2.08 8.43 13.14
N ASP A 66 1.98 7.98 14.38
CA ASP A 66 3.02 7.14 14.98
C ASP A 66 2.83 5.69 14.52
N LYS A 67 3.94 5.00 14.20
CA LYS A 67 3.95 3.56 13.89
C LYS A 67 3.35 2.72 15.02
N GLN A 68 3.42 3.20 16.25
CA GLN A 68 2.87 2.55 17.44
C GLN A 68 1.34 2.62 17.51
N GLU A 69 0.71 3.59 16.83
CA GLU A 69 -0.75 3.73 16.78
C GLU A 69 -1.41 2.73 15.80
N ILE A 70 -0.60 2.08 14.97
CA ILE A 70 -1.09 1.06 14.04
C ILE A 70 -1.49 -0.19 14.81
N CYS A 71 -2.75 -0.58 14.65
CA CYS A 71 -3.23 -1.89 15.09
C CYS A 71 -2.50 -2.99 14.32
N THR A 72 -1.63 -3.72 15.00
CA THR A 72 -0.88 -4.87 14.45
C THR A 72 -1.53 -6.20 14.85
N GLY A 73 -1.09 -7.28 14.22
CA GLY A 73 -1.56 -8.64 14.46
C GLY A 73 -2.30 -9.24 13.26
N VAL A 74 -2.82 -10.45 13.43
CA VAL A 74 -3.55 -11.15 12.36
C VAL A 74 -5.05 -10.99 12.54
N PHE A 75 -5.72 -10.21 11.69
CA PHE A 75 -7.15 -10.00 11.81
C PHE A 75 -8.00 -11.14 11.24
N CYS A 76 -9.22 -11.25 11.76
CA CYS A 76 -10.16 -12.29 11.38
C CYS A 76 -10.60 -12.13 9.92
N PRO A 77 -10.42 -13.15 9.05
CA PRO A 77 -10.82 -13.06 7.65
C PRO A 77 -12.32 -13.23 7.43
N ASN A 78 -13.09 -13.58 8.47
CA ASN A 78 -14.53 -13.75 8.37
C ASN A 78 -15.22 -12.37 8.29
N SER A 79 -15.84 -12.07 7.16
CA SER A 79 -16.53 -10.79 6.91
C SER A 79 -17.71 -10.53 7.85
N LYS A 80 -18.28 -11.56 8.47
CA LYS A 80 -19.36 -11.42 9.46
C LYS A 80 -18.84 -11.12 10.87
N CYS A 81 -17.52 -11.12 11.06
CA CYS A 81 -16.89 -10.89 12.35
C CYS A 81 -16.58 -9.39 12.52
N ALA A 82 -17.24 -8.74 13.49
CA ALA A 82 -17.00 -7.33 13.82
C ALA A 82 -15.75 -7.10 14.71
N SER A 83 -15.06 -8.17 15.11
CA SER A 83 -13.90 -8.06 16.00
C SER A 83 -12.71 -7.41 15.29
N ARG A 84 -12.23 -6.32 15.88
CA ARG A 84 -10.96 -5.67 15.51
C ARG A 84 -9.77 -6.23 16.28
N MET A 85 -9.98 -7.19 17.17
CA MET A 85 -8.89 -7.83 17.92
C MET A 85 -8.15 -8.85 17.04
N PRO A 86 -6.82 -8.93 17.15
CA PRO A 86 -6.03 -9.92 16.44
C PRO A 86 -6.37 -11.34 16.93
N MET A 87 -6.29 -12.28 15.99
CA MET A 87 -6.42 -13.71 16.21
C MET A 87 -5.20 -14.24 16.96
N ILE A 88 -5.41 -15.32 17.71
CA ILE A 88 -4.33 -15.98 18.46
C ILE A 88 -3.85 -17.19 17.69
N ARG A 89 -2.53 -17.39 17.61
CA ARG A 89 -1.98 -18.59 17.01
C ARG A 89 -2.05 -19.76 18.00
N LYS A 90 -2.75 -20.84 17.63
CA LYS A 90 -2.82 -22.09 18.40
C LYS A 90 -2.71 -23.28 17.48
N ASN A 91 -1.85 -24.25 17.81
CA ASN A 91 -1.68 -25.51 17.09
C ASN A 91 -1.55 -25.33 15.56
N GLY A 92 -0.75 -24.35 15.14
CA GLY A 92 -0.53 -24.08 13.71
C GLY A 92 -1.68 -23.38 12.97
N SER A 93 -2.76 -22.97 13.64
CA SER A 93 -3.86 -22.19 13.05
C SER A 93 -4.11 -20.89 13.80
N TRP A 94 -4.65 -19.87 13.12
CA TRP A 94 -5.10 -18.63 13.73
C TRP A 94 -6.54 -18.80 14.22
N PHE A 95 -6.80 -18.44 15.47
CA PHE A 95 -8.09 -18.60 16.12
C PHE A 95 -8.68 -17.24 16.51
N CYS A 96 -9.88 -16.94 16.04
CA CYS A 96 -10.61 -15.74 16.44
C CYS A 96 -11.40 -16.01 17.73
N LYS A 97 -11.15 -15.22 18.78
CA LYS A 97 -11.91 -15.34 20.04
C LYS A 97 -13.37 -14.89 19.94
N ALA A 98 -13.73 -14.08 18.93
CA ALA A 98 -15.08 -13.53 18.80
C ALA A 98 -16.04 -14.45 18.03
N CYS A 99 -15.64 -14.94 16.85
CA CYS A 99 -16.49 -15.80 16.02
C CYS A 99 -16.04 -17.27 15.99
N LEU A 100 -15.00 -17.62 16.76
CA LEU A 100 -14.43 -18.97 16.89
C LEU A 100 -13.89 -19.59 15.60
N CYS A 101 -13.82 -18.82 14.50
CA CYS A 101 -13.29 -19.33 13.24
C CYS A 101 -11.79 -19.62 13.33
N GLN A 102 -11.37 -20.64 12.58
CA GLN A 102 -9.97 -21.00 12.42
C GLN A 102 -9.51 -20.72 11.00
N ALA A 103 -8.34 -20.11 10.86
CA ALA A 103 -7.73 -19.83 9.57
C ALA A 103 -6.25 -20.18 9.62
N LYS A 104 -5.78 -21.13 8.80
CA LYS A 104 -4.35 -21.49 8.75
C LYS A 104 -3.48 -20.36 8.18
N ASN A 105 -4.02 -19.69 7.17
CA ASN A 105 -3.27 -18.79 6.30
C ASN A 105 -3.59 -17.29 6.51
N ALA A 106 -4.28 -16.92 7.60
CA ALA A 106 -4.67 -15.52 7.85
C ALA A 106 -3.48 -14.55 7.93
N HIS A 107 -2.31 -15.03 8.37
CA HIS A 107 -1.07 -14.27 8.38
C HIS A 107 -0.63 -13.73 7.00
N PHE A 108 -1.07 -14.34 5.88
CA PHE A 108 -0.74 -13.81 4.54
C PHE A 108 -1.37 -12.44 4.28
N ALA A 109 -2.60 -12.22 4.76
CA ALA A 109 -3.22 -10.90 4.66
C ALA A 109 -2.46 -9.89 5.52
N ALA A 110 -2.19 -10.23 6.78
CA ALA A 110 -1.44 -9.38 7.70
C ALA A 110 -0.05 -8.99 7.15
N LEU A 111 0.68 -9.92 6.53
CA LEU A 111 1.99 -9.62 5.94
C LEU A 111 1.92 -8.74 4.67
N LYS A 112 0.80 -8.81 3.92
CA LYS A 112 0.56 -7.85 2.84
C LYS A 112 0.32 -6.46 3.41
N ASP A 113 -0.46 -6.36 4.49
CA ASP A 113 -0.70 -5.09 5.18
C ASP A 113 0.62 -4.51 5.70
N TYR A 114 1.46 -5.35 6.31
CA TYR A 114 2.82 -4.96 6.72
C TYR A 114 3.60 -4.38 5.53
N ALA A 115 3.60 -5.05 4.38
CA ALA A 115 4.37 -4.61 3.22
C ALA A 115 3.89 -3.26 2.67
N LEU A 116 2.59 -2.97 2.76
CA LEU A 116 2.00 -1.69 2.36
C LEU A 116 2.31 -0.56 3.35
N LEU A 117 2.41 -0.87 4.64
CA LEU A 117 2.63 0.11 5.70
C LEU A 117 4.12 0.40 5.93
N PHE A 118 4.95 -0.64 6.05
CA PHE A 118 6.35 -0.57 6.47
C PHE A 118 7.35 -0.90 5.35
N GLY A 119 6.85 -1.31 4.18
CA GLY A 119 7.65 -1.66 3.02
C GLY A 119 7.91 -3.17 2.88
N PRO A 120 8.47 -3.60 1.74
CA PRO A 120 8.50 -5.01 1.32
C PRO A 120 9.51 -5.89 2.06
N LYS A 121 10.31 -5.32 2.97
CA LYS A 121 11.35 -6.03 3.71
C LYS A 121 10.89 -6.23 5.14
N ILE A 122 11.01 -7.46 5.63
CA ILE A 122 10.66 -7.82 6.99
C ILE A 122 11.74 -8.73 7.58
N THR A 123 12.16 -8.40 8.79
CA THR A 123 13.05 -9.22 9.61
C THR A 123 12.24 -10.20 10.46
N ASN A 124 12.89 -11.23 10.99
CA ASN A 124 12.22 -12.20 11.85
C ASN A 124 11.62 -11.57 13.12
N SER A 125 12.33 -10.59 13.71
CA SER A 125 11.87 -9.87 14.90
C SER A 125 10.72 -8.91 14.60
N GLU A 126 10.71 -8.27 13.43
CA GLU A 126 9.56 -7.49 12.96
C GLU A 126 8.34 -8.37 12.73
N ALA A 127 8.50 -9.52 12.06
CA ALA A 127 7.40 -10.46 11.86
C ALA A 127 6.84 -11.00 13.18
N GLN A 128 7.71 -11.32 14.15
CA GLN A 128 7.29 -11.75 15.48
C GLN A 128 6.43 -10.68 16.17
N ARG A 129 6.93 -9.44 16.22
CA ARG A 129 6.24 -8.31 16.86
C ARG A 129 4.96 -7.95 16.13
N PHE A 130 4.99 -7.91 14.80
CA PHE A 130 3.83 -7.50 14.01
C PHE A 130 2.71 -8.55 14.02
N LEU A 131 3.03 -9.84 14.04
CA LEU A 131 2.04 -10.93 14.03
C LEU A 131 1.61 -11.39 15.43
N HIS A 132 2.13 -10.76 16.50
CA HIS A 132 1.91 -11.13 17.91
C HIS A 132 2.26 -12.60 18.20
N LEU A 133 3.46 -13.02 17.77
CA LEU A 133 3.95 -14.38 17.98
C LEU A 133 4.82 -14.47 19.24
N ASP A 134 4.57 -15.47 20.07
CA ASP A 134 5.35 -15.69 21.29
C ASP A 134 6.78 -16.16 21.01
N SER A 135 7.00 -16.78 19.84
CA SER A 135 8.28 -17.39 19.49
C SER A 135 8.84 -16.85 18.18
N CYS A 136 10.11 -16.42 18.22
CA CYS A 136 10.90 -16.07 17.04
C CYS A 136 11.04 -17.25 16.07
N ASN A 137 11.06 -18.49 16.57
CA ASN A 137 11.13 -19.70 15.73
C ASN A 137 9.82 -19.91 14.96
N THR A 138 8.68 -19.56 15.55
CA THR A 138 7.38 -19.62 14.84
C THR A 138 7.35 -18.57 13.73
N ALA A 139 7.81 -17.34 14.00
CA ALA A 139 7.93 -16.30 12.98
C ALA A 139 8.81 -16.77 11.81
N TYR A 140 9.97 -17.36 12.13
CA TYR A 140 10.91 -17.86 11.13
C TYR A 140 10.29 -18.94 10.24
N LYS A 141 9.61 -19.92 10.83
CA LYS A 141 8.92 -20.99 10.08
C LYS A 141 7.84 -20.43 9.16
N LEU A 142 7.10 -19.40 9.59
CA LEU A 142 6.10 -18.75 8.73
C LEU A 142 6.76 -18.03 7.57
N LEU A 143 7.80 -17.23 7.83
CA LEU A 143 8.55 -16.52 6.79
C LEU A 143 9.20 -17.48 5.78
N GLN A 144 9.76 -18.61 6.23
CA GLN A 144 10.28 -19.64 5.34
C GLN A 144 9.20 -20.24 4.44
N GLY A 145 7.98 -20.42 4.96
CA GLY A 145 6.84 -20.94 4.19
C GLY A 145 6.34 -20.00 3.09
N LEU A 146 6.77 -18.73 3.07
CA LEU A 146 6.38 -17.73 2.07
C LEU A 146 7.30 -17.67 0.84
N SER A 147 8.35 -18.50 0.79
CA SER A 147 9.32 -18.53 -0.32
C SER A 147 9.92 -17.15 -0.64
N LEU A 148 10.14 -16.32 0.38
CA LEU A 148 10.69 -14.96 0.22
C LEU A 148 12.20 -15.00 -0.06
N SER A 149 12.67 -14.08 -0.92
CA SER A 149 14.12 -13.90 -1.13
C SER A 149 14.77 -13.39 0.15
N THR A 150 15.60 -14.22 0.76
CA THR A 150 16.26 -13.89 2.03
C THR A 150 17.59 -13.18 1.75
N LYS A 151 17.78 -11.98 2.32
CA LYS A 151 19.07 -11.28 2.30
C LYS A 151 19.61 -11.20 3.73
N GLY A 152 20.57 -12.08 4.07
CA GLY A 152 21.24 -12.09 5.37
C GLY A 152 22.08 -13.35 5.58
N LYS A 153 23.24 -13.22 6.25
CA LYS A 153 24.17 -14.34 6.56
C LYS A 153 23.90 -15.02 7.90
N THR A 154 23.01 -14.48 8.72
CA THR A 154 22.77 -14.97 10.09
C THR A 154 21.67 -16.02 10.11
N LYS A 155 22.10 -17.28 10.20
CA LYS A 155 21.29 -18.37 10.75
C LYS A 155 21.14 -18.09 12.25
N PHE A 156 19.91 -18.11 12.76
CA PHE A 156 19.63 -18.33 14.18
C PHE A 156 19.12 -19.75 14.33
#